data_AF-A0A5C5XK89-F1
#
_entry.id   AF-A0A5C5XK89-F1
#
_cell.length_a   1.000
_cell.length_b   1.000
_cell.length_c   1.000
_cell.angle_alpha   90.00
_cell.angle_beta   90.00
_cell.angle_gamma   90.00
#
_symmetry.space_group_name_H-M   'P 1'
#
loop_
_entity.id
_entity.type
_entity.pdbx_description
1 polymer ?
#
loop_
_entity_poly.entity_id
_entity_poly.type
_entity_poly.pdbx_seq_one_letter_code
_entity_poly.pdbx_strand_id
1 'polypeptide(L)' 'MADANVNAEVQRRYREFIDLLPLTIALAGLPHSEAGRYYGEEQIESRLYTVRHAYKAARAIARESVQKS' A
#
# COMPACT_ATOMS: atom_id res chain seq x y z
N MET A 1 -11.48 -27.20 -8.00
CA MET A 1 -11.54 -26.71 -6.60
C MET A 1 -10.35 -25.81 -6.23
N ALA A 2 -9.14 -26.02 -6.78
CA ALA A 2 -7.98 -25.16 -6.51
C ALA A 2 -8.14 -23.71 -7.01
N ASP A 3 -8.72 -23.49 -8.19
CA ASP A 3 -8.84 -22.15 -8.81
C ASP A 3 -9.76 -21.20 -8.04
N ALA A 4 -10.82 -21.73 -7.42
CA ALA A 4 -11.73 -20.94 -6.58
C ALA A 4 -11.00 -20.41 -5.32
N ASN A 5 -10.05 -21.18 -4.79
CA ASN A 5 -9.28 -20.81 -3.61
C ASN A 5 -8.24 -19.71 -3.93
N VAL A 6 -7.60 -19.78 -5.10
CA VAL A 6 -6.69 -18.73 -5.59
C VAL A 6 -7.44 -17.39 -5.74
N ASN A 7 -8.64 -17.43 -6.31
CA ASN A 7 -9.48 -16.24 -6.43
C ASN A 7 -9.85 -15.66 -5.05
N ALA A 8 -10.24 -16.50 -4.09
CA ALA A 8 -10.56 -16.04 -2.74
C ALA A 8 -9.37 -15.40 -2.02
N GLU A 9 -8.17 -15.97 -2.18
CA GLU A 9 -6.95 -15.40 -1.60
C GLU A 9 -6.57 -14.05 -2.23
N VAL A 10 -6.62 -13.95 -3.56
CA VAL A 10 -6.36 -12.69 -4.27
C VAL A 10 -7.32 -11.60 -3.80
N GLN A 11 -8.62 -11.92 -3.68
CA GLN A 11 -9.63 -10.99 -3.18
C GLN A 11 -9.37 -10.57 -1.73
N ARG A 12 -8.91 -11.49 -0.86
CA ARG A 12 -8.53 -11.17 0.52
C ARG A 12 -7.34 -10.22 0.56
N ARG A 13 -6.28 -10.50 -0.21
CA ARG A 13 -5.08 -9.65 -0.28
C ARG A 13 -5.38 -8.27 -0.86
N TYR A 14 -6.29 -8.20 -1.84
CA TYR A 14 -6.73 -6.93 -2.41
C TYR A 14 -7.46 -6.07 -1.36
N ARG A 15 -8.40 -6.67 -0.60
CA ARG A 15 -9.07 -5.95 0.50
C ARG A 15 -8.08 -5.47 1.56
N GLU A 16 -7.17 -6.34 2.02
CA GLU A 16 -6.11 -5.97 2.97
C GLU A 16 -5.28 -4.77 2.47
N PHE A 17 -4.95 -4.75 1.16
CA PHE A 17 -4.25 -3.63 0.57
C PHE A 17 -5.06 -2.33 0.61
N ILE A 18 -6.33 -2.36 0.18
CA ILE A 18 -7.21 -1.19 0.19
C ILE A 18 -7.40 -0.64 1.61
N ASP A 19 -7.63 -1.51 2.58
CA ASP A 19 -7.81 -1.12 3.98
C ASP A 19 -6.56 -0.46 4.58
N LEU A 20 -5.36 -0.87 4.12
CA LEU A 20 -4.09 -0.30 4.55
C LEU A 20 -3.67 0.95 3.77
N LEU A 21 -4.36 1.34 2.70
CA LEU A 21 -3.99 2.51 1.89
C LEU A 21 -3.94 3.82 2.69
N PRO A 22 -4.92 4.16 3.56
CA PRO A 22 -4.88 5.42 4.30
C PRO A 22 -3.64 5.55 5.18
N LEU A 23 -3.29 4.49 5.93
CA LEU A 23 -2.08 4.46 6.75
C LEU A 23 -0.81 4.49 5.89
N THR A 24 -0.81 3.78 4.76
CA THR A 24 0.30 3.76 3.81
C THR A 24 0.61 5.16 3.28
N ILE A 25 -0.40 5.91 2.85
CA ILE A 25 -0.22 7.27 2.32
C ILE A 25 0.20 8.24 3.42
N ALA A 26 -0.36 8.11 4.63
CA ALA A 26 0.04 8.91 5.79
C ALA A 26 1.52 8.71 6.15
N LEU A 27 2.00 7.45 6.16
CA LEU A 27 3.41 7.12 6.42
C LEU A 27 4.35 7.51 5.27
N ALA A 28 3.87 7.45 4.03
CA ALA A 28 4.67 7.84 2.86
C ALA A 28 5.00 9.34 2.87
N GLY A 29 4.15 10.18 3.45
CA GLY A 29 4.41 11.61 3.64
C GLY A 29 4.62 12.40 2.34
N LEU A 30 4.24 11.84 1.19
CA LEU A 30 4.45 12.47 -0.11
C LEU A 30 3.49 13.64 -0.28
N PRO A 31 3.95 14.79 -0.83
CA PRO A 31 3.06 15.89 -1.15
C PRO A 31 2.05 15.45 -2.22
N HIS A 32 0.84 16.02 -2.15
CA HIS A 32 -0.16 15.88 -3.20
C HIS A 32 0.38 16.42 -4.53
N SER A 33 -0.06 15.84 -5.63
CA SER A 33 0.27 16.35 -6.95
C SER A 33 -0.28 17.75 -7.14
N GLU A 34 0.56 18.67 -7.62
CA GLU A 34 0.12 20.01 -7.96
C GLU A 34 -0.71 20.00 -9.25
N ALA A 35 -1.80 20.77 -9.28
CA ALA A 35 -2.65 20.86 -10.44
C ALA A 35 -1.87 21.39 -11.66
N GLY A 36 -2.00 20.73 -12.80
CA GLY A 36 -1.33 21.11 -14.04
C GLY A 36 0.17 20.77 -14.12
N ARG A 37 0.74 20.12 -13.09
CA ARG A 37 2.11 19.58 -13.16
C ARG A 37 2.09 18.08 -13.38
N TYR A 38 2.85 17.64 -14.37
CA TYR A 38 3.10 16.23 -14.64
C TYR A 38 4.43 15.81 -14.02
N TYR A 39 4.48 14.56 -13.56
CA TYR A 39 5.73 13.96 -13.12
C TYR A 39 6.43 13.27 -14.29
N GLY A 40 7.75 13.41 -14.34
CA GLY A 40 8.60 12.55 -15.16
C GLY A 40 8.73 11.14 -14.59
N GLU A 41 9.34 10.26 -15.35
CA GLU A 41 9.53 8.85 -14.97
C GLU A 41 10.27 8.70 -13.63
N GLU A 42 11.44 9.35 -13.48
CA GLU A 42 12.23 9.29 -12.24
C GLU A 42 11.46 9.80 -11.00
N GLN A 43 10.61 10.82 -11.19
CA GLN A 43 9.77 11.37 -10.12
C GLN A 43 8.68 10.37 -9.73
N ILE A 44 8.06 9.71 -10.70
CA ILE A 44 7.10 8.63 -10.44
C ILE A 44 7.79 7.46 -9.75
N GLU A 45 8.97 7.03 -10.21
CA GLU A 45 9.73 5.93 -9.60
C GLU A 45 10.08 6.21 -8.14
N SER A 46 10.55 7.42 -7.85
CA SER A 46 10.85 7.88 -6.49
C SER A 46 9.60 7.79 -5.59
N ARG A 47 8.45 8.23 -6.09
CA ARG A 47 7.18 8.14 -5.35
C ARG A 47 6.75 6.69 -5.15
N LEU A 48 6.87 5.83 -6.16
CA LEU A 48 6.56 4.40 -6.06
C LEU A 48 7.45 3.69 -5.04
N TYR A 49 8.74 4.04 -4.99
CA TYR A 49 9.67 3.53 -3.98
C TYR A 49 9.17 3.89 -2.58
N THR A 50 8.89 5.16 -2.32
CA THR A 50 8.39 5.62 -1.01
C THR A 50 7.09 4.94 -0.59
N VAL A 51 6.10 4.85 -1.49
CA VAL A 51 4.82 4.18 -1.19
C VAL A 51 5.03 2.69 -0.88
N ARG A 52 5.91 2.00 -1.61
CA ARG A 52 6.22 0.58 -1.33
C ARG A 52 6.85 0.36 0.05
N HIS A 53 7.75 1.24 0.47
CA HIS A 53 8.35 1.18 1.80
C HIS A 53 7.31 1.49 2.89
N ALA A 54 6.49 2.52 2.70
CA ALA A 54 5.41 2.85 3.62
C ALA A 54 4.39 1.72 3.77
N TYR A 55 4.03 1.04 2.68
CA TYR A 55 3.10 -0.11 2.73
C TYR A 55 3.67 -1.27 3.56
N LYS A 56 4.96 -1.57 3.42
CA LYS A 56 5.63 -2.60 4.23
C LYS A 56 5.55 -2.24 5.72
N ALA A 57 5.80 -0.98 6.08
CA ALA A 57 5.72 -0.51 7.46
C ALA A 57 4.27 -0.55 8.00
N ALA A 58 3.29 -0.05 7.24
CA ALA A 58 1.88 -0.09 7.60
C ALA A 58 1.41 -1.52 7.89
N ARG A 59 1.81 -2.47 7.05
CA ARG A 59 1.46 -3.88 7.22
C ARG A 59 2.14 -4.53 8.43
N ALA A 60 3.38 -4.16 8.74
CA ALA A 60 4.06 -4.63 9.94
C ALA A 60 3.32 -4.18 11.21
N ILE A 61 3.03 -2.88 11.32
CA ILE A 61 2.29 -2.31 12.45
C ILE A 61 0.89 -2.93 12.57
N ALA A 62 0.17 -3.08 11.46
CA ALA A 62 -1.17 -3.67 11.48
C ALA A 62 -1.15 -5.11 12.01
N ARG A 63 -0.14 -5.91 11.61
CA ARG A 63 0.03 -7.28 12.10
C ARG A 63 0.38 -7.34 13.58
N GLU A 64 1.32 -6.50 14.01
CA GLU A 64 1.72 -6.37 15.42
C GLU A 64 0.54 -5.93 16.30
N SER A 65 -0.33 -5.06 15.78
CA SER A 65 -1.48 -4.53 16.52
C SER A 65 -2.59 -5.56 16.75
N VAL A 66 -2.70 -6.58 15.90
CA VAL A 66 -3.75 -7.62 15.99
C VAL A 66 -3.25 -8.93 16.60
N GLN A 67 -1.94 -9.19 16.57
CA GLN A 67 -1.35 -10.29 17.31
C GLN A 67 -1.29 -9.91 18.80
N LYS A 68 -2.13 -10.55 19.62
CA LYS A 68 -2.05 -10.43 21.09
C LYS A 68 -0.62 -10.71 21.56
N SER A 69 -0.11 -9.86 22.45
CA SER A 69 1.06 -10.14 23.29
C SER A 69 0.85 -11.41 24.11
#